data_AF-A0A938ZIH2-F1
#
_entry.id   AF-A0A938ZIH2-F1
#
_cell.length_a   1.000
_cell.length_b   1.000
_cell.length_c   1.000
_cell.angle_alpha   90.00
_cell.angle_beta   90.00
_cell.angle_gamma   90.00
#
_symmetry.space_group_name_H-M   'P 1'
#
loop_
_entity.id
_entity.type
_entity.pdbx_description
1 polymer ?
#
loop_
_entity_poly.entity_id
_entity_poly.type
_entity_poly.pdbx_seq_one_letter_code
_entity_poly.pdbx_strand_id
1 'polypeptide(L)'
;MDNELITLFGLKNSKKIYQELRFSIRLAFLLCSDKIVIPASNYFESPFAKKIFDELQEFSEFGYLGLVSSSMNVLEFVEKKKEQYSTDRNRYPIYFKSLESQSSLSISATWIPRNQSATEDITQNWISNIDNSSIWKRFFSKTSYSTVENFELELSKVPEKLEDSAFISDFVVPLLLWRDKESLWIKNNINVLITKAYIESFLNESDAICMTDFSFFDTSIILPDDRKHLSVSKIKRLLWERDWLQLISNINGESLFKLKHSKEWSSFLNEKIYPLVFPQNSLHNSLEVFDRDIPEKYTIPLSQPVEVGDQKSIDTRPIYNNNIQLNALTESYMSKNQGNDLRGAKFGGGYAEGNQYGGILNDYSSEQKQSLAEVAAEIEELLVQLQNKGASSEVAQQQVAQDLATQAQNNPTVMEKLVKWGQSLSDTAAKTTVTEAAKEVFKLALRLSGIPIP
;
A
#
# COMPACT_ATOMS: atom_id res chain seq x y z
N MET A 1 5.55 -8.71 -8.11
CA MET A 1 6.97 -8.98 -8.39
C MET A 1 7.72 -8.74 -7.10
N ASP A 2 8.10 -9.82 -6.44
CA ASP A 2 8.92 -9.85 -5.21
C ASP A 2 10.40 -10.06 -5.56
N ASN A 3 11.23 -10.22 -4.52
CA ASN A 3 12.67 -10.48 -4.68
C ASN A 3 12.97 -11.82 -5.36
N GLU A 4 12.13 -12.84 -5.16
CA GLU A 4 12.31 -14.15 -5.77
C GLU A 4 12.14 -14.09 -7.29
N LEU A 5 11.14 -13.35 -7.78
CA LEU A 5 10.95 -13.10 -9.21
C LEU A 5 12.06 -12.23 -9.82
N ILE A 6 12.50 -11.19 -9.10
CA ILE A 6 13.62 -10.35 -9.56
C ILE A 6 14.87 -11.20 -9.74
N THR A 7 15.15 -12.09 -8.78
CA THR A 7 16.30 -13.00 -8.79
C THR A 7 16.18 -14.04 -9.91
N LEU A 8 15.01 -14.69 -10.02
CA LEU A 8 14.75 -15.74 -11.01
C LEU A 8 14.99 -15.27 -12.45
N PHE A 9 14.54 -14.06 -12.77
CA PHE A 9 14.62 -13.50 -14.12
C PHE A 9 15.81 -12.54 -14.31
N GLY A 10 16.67 -12.38 -13.31
CA GLY A 10 17.84 -11.49 -13.37
C GLY A 10 17.46 -10.04 -13.70
N LEU A 11 16.31 -9.59 -13.20
CA LEU A 11 15.75 -8.28 -13.56
C LEU A 11 16.58 -7.17 -12.92
N LYS A 12 17.24 -6.37 -13.76
CA LYS A 12 17.92 -5.16 -13.31
C LYS A 12 16.91 -4.02 -13.17
N ASN A 13 17.08 -3.21 -12.13
CA ASN A 13 16.27 -2.02 -11.90
C ASN A 13 16.33 -1.10 -13.13
N SER A 14 15.28 -1.14 -13.96
CA SER A 14 15.23 -0.41 -15.23
C SER A 14 13.95 0.40 -15.32
N LYS A 15 14.07 1.59 -15.92
CA LYS A 15 12.95 2.48 -16.20
C LYS A 15 11.87 1.79 -17.04
N LYS A 16 12.26 0.89 -17.95
CA LYS A 16 11.34 0.15 -18.83
C LYS A 16 10.44 -0.82 -18.05
N ILE A 17 11.03 -1.63 -17.16
CA ILE A 17 10.27 -2.57 -16.30
C ILE A 17 9.30 -1.78 -15.42
N TYR A 18 9.79 -0.70 -14.80
CA TYR A 18 8.97 0.17 -13.98
C TYR A 18 7.75 0.71 -14.73
N GLN A 19 7.96 1.27 -15.93
CA GLN A 19 6.90 1.83 -16.76
C GLN A 19 5.87 0.78 -17.16
N GLU A 20 6.32 -0.43 -17.51
CA GLU A 20 5.42 -1.51 -17.87
C GLU A 20 4.59 -2.01 -16.69
N LEU A 21 5.19 -2.18 -15.51
CA LEU A 21 4.46 -2.55 -14.29
C LEU A 21 3.47 -1.46 -13.87
N ARG A 22 3.90 -0.20 -13.90
CA ARG A 22 3.07 0.96 -13.57
C ARG A 22 1.86 1.03 -14.49
N PHE A 23 2.07 0.89 -15.80
CA PHE A 23 0.99 0.81 -16.77
C PHE A 23 0.05 -0.36 -16.47
N SER A 24 0.60 -1.53 -16.15
CA SER A 24 -0.18 -2.74 -15.92
C SER A 24 -1.07 -2.62 -14.67
N ILE A 25 -0.59 -2.03 -13.57
CA ILE A 25 -1.42 -1.79 -12.38
C ILE A 25 -2.54 -0.79 -12.67
N ARG A 26 -2.26 0.28 -13.43
CA ARG A 26 -3.29 1.25 -13.84
C ARG A 26 -4.34 0.60 -14.75
N LEU A 27 -3.90 -0.29 -15.63
CA LEU A 27 -4.81 -1.07 -16.47
C LEU A 27 -5.61 -2.08 -15.63
N ALA A 28 -5.00 -2.75 -14.66
CA ALA A 28 -5.70 -3.62 -13.71
C ALA A 28 -6.80 -2.85 -12.97
N PHE A 29 -6.55 -1.60 -12.57
CA PHE A 29 -7.53 -0.76 -11.89
C PHE A 29 -8.74 -0.47 -12.77
N LEU A 30 -8.50 -0.17 -14.05
CA LEU A 30 -9.57 0.06 -15.01
C LEU A 30 -10.39 -1.22 -15.31
N LEU A 31 -9.74 -2.39 -15.24
CA LEU A 31 -10.34 -3.68 -15.59
C LEU A 31 -11.03 -4.39 -14.42
N CYS A 32 -10.54 -4.21 -13.19
CA CYS A 32 -11.08 -4.90 -12.03
C CYS A 32 -12.48 -4.39 -11.68
N SER A 33 -13.41 -5.28 -11.36
CA SER A 33 -14.75 -4.90 -10.89
C SER A 33 -14.75 -4.52 -9.41
N ASP A 34 -13.93 -5.18 -8.60
CA ASP A 34 -13.84 -4.98 -7.16
C ASP A 34 -12.55 -4.21 -6.79
N LYS A 35 -11.46 -4.92 -6.52
CA LYS A 35 -10.20 -4.31 -6.08
C LYS A 35 -8.97 -5.02 -6.63
N ILE A 36 -7.85 -4.32 -6.61
CA ILE A 36 -6.52 -4.88 -6.82
C ILE A 36 -5.96 -5.29 -5.46
N VAL A 37 -5.49 -6.52 -5.38
CA VAL A 37 -4.77 -7.04 -4.22
C VAL A 37 -3.28 -7.17 -4.53
N ILE A 38 -2.45 -6.75 -3.59
CA ILE A 38 -1.00 -6.90 -3.65
C ILE A 38 -0.55 -7.64 -2.39
N PRO A 39 0.17 -8.77 -2.49
CA PRO A 39 0.75 -9.41 -1.30
C PRO A 39 1.62 -8.40 -0.53
N ALA A 40 1.45 -8.33 0.79
CA ALA A 40 2.20 -7.38 1.62
C ALA A 40 3.72 -7.56 1.44
N SER A 41 4.22 -8.79 1.38
CA SER A 41 5.63 -9.09 1.07
C SER A 41 6.11 -8.39 -0.20
N ASN A 42 5.33 -8.41 -1.28
CA ASN A 42 5.70 -7.72 -2.52
C ASN A 42 5.88 -6.21 -2.28
N TYR A 43 5.01 -5.58 -1.50
CA TYR A 43 5.12 -4.15 -1.19
C TYR A 43 6.40 -3.82 -0.40
N PHE A 44 6.74 -4.61 0.62
CA PHE A 44 7.93 -4.35 1.44
C PHE A 44 9.24 -4.75 0.76
N GLU A 45 9.23 -5.84 -0.02
CA GLU A 45 10.44 -6.44 -0.57
C GLU A 45 10.79 -5.87 -1.96
N SER A 46 9.82 -5.33 -2.71
CA SER A 46 10.02 -4.83 -4.07
C SER A 46 9.98 -3.31 -4.15
N PRO A 47 11.10 -2.65 -4.50
CA PRO A 47 11.13 -1.21 -4.73
C PRO A 47 10.12 -0.75 -5.80
N PHE A 48 9.85 -1.58 -6.80
CA PHE A 48 8.86 -1.30 -7.83
C PHE A 48 7.44 -1.32 -7.27
N ALA A 49 7.10 -2.37 -6.51
CA ALA A 49 5.75 -2.50 -5.97
C ALA A 49 5.44 -1.37 -5.00
N LYS A 50 6.38 -1.04 -4.09
CA LYS A 50 6.26 0.09 -3.18
C LYS A 50 6.01 1.39 -3.94
N LYS A 51 6.89 1.73 -4.88
CA LYS A 51 6.79 3.00 -5.62
C LYS A 51 5.48 3.12 -6.40
N ILE A 52 5.03 2.05 -7.06
CA ILE A 52 3.76 2.08 -7.82
C ILE A 52 2.56 2.17 -6.87
N PHE A 53 2.61 1.47 -5.74
CA PHE A 53 1.57 1.55 -4.72
C PHE A 53 1.44 2.97 -4.18
N ASP A 54 2.55 3.59 -3.80
CA ASP A 54 2.60 4.96 -3.26
C ASP A 54 2.07 5.98 -4.28
N GLU A 55 2.38 5.81 -5.58
CA GLU A 55 1.83 6.65 -6.65
C GLU A 55 0.31 6.52 -6.84
N LEU A 56 -0.30 5.45 -6.34
CA LEU A 56 -1.73 5.13 -6.48
C LEU A 56 -2.43 5.06 -5.12
N GLN A 57 -1.84 5.69 -4.09
CA GLN A 57 -2.33 5.64 -2.71
C GLN A 57 -3.79 6.08 -2.57
N GLU A 58 -4.22 7.08 -3.36
CA GLU A 58 -5.62 7.52 -3.42
C GLU A 58 -6.60 6.36 -3.70
N PHE A 59 -6.22 5.38 -4.54
CA PHE A 59 -7.07 4.22 -4.80
C PHE A 59 -7.14 3.27 -3.61
N SER A 60 -6.13 3.28 -2.74
CA SER A 60 -6.17 2.51 -1.50
C SER A 60 -7.09 3.14 -0.47
N GLU A 61 -7.13 4.47 -0.39
CA GLU A 61 -8.04 5.22 0.48
C GLU A 61 -9.51 4.97 0.12
N PHE A 62 -9.79 4.79 -1.18
CA PHE A 62 -11.13 4.42 -1.67
C PHE A 62 -11.40 2.90 -1.71
N GLY A 63 -10.46 2.07 -1.24
CA GLY A 63 -10.65 0.61 -1.14
C GLY A 63 -10.47 -0.19 -2.44
N TYR A 64 -10.03 0.44 -3.54
CA TYR A 64 -9.75 -0.23 -4.82
C TYR A 64 -8.37 -0.89 -4.88
N LEU A 65 -7.48 -0.58 -3.93
CA LEU A 65 -6.14 -1.13 -3.86
C LEU A 65 -5.84 -1.52 -2.41
N GLY A 66 -5.40 -2.75 -2.16
CA GLY A 66 -5.11 -3.21 -0.81
C GLY A 66 -3.92 -4.15 -0.71
N LEU A 67 -3.33 -4.17 0.49
CA LEU A 67 -2.26 -5.10 0.84
C LEU A 67 -2.86 -6.33 1.50
N VAL A 68 -2.60 -7.52 0.94
CA VAL A 68 -3.10 -8.79 1.45
C VAL A 68 -2.04 -9.49 2.30
N SER A 69 -2.44 -9.95 3.49
CA SER A 69 -1.56 -10.67 4.43
C SER A 69 -2.35 -11.49 5.44
N SER A 70 -1.74 -12.56 5.96
CA SER A 70 -2.32 -13.39 7.03
C SER A 70 -2.10 -12.81 8.43
N SER A 71 -1.29 -11.77 8.55
CA SER A 71 -1.17 -10.98 9.78
C SER A 71 -2.31 -9.97 9.88
N MET A 72 -2.67 -9.59 11.11
CA MET A 72 -3.75 -8.63 11.38
C MET A 72 -3.36 -7.19 11.05
N ASN A 73 -2.07 -6.88 11.09
CA ASN A 73 -1.55 -5.55 10.79
C ASN A 73 -0.08 -5.61 10.34
N VAL A 74 0.44 -4.45 9.95
CA VAL A 74 1.83 -4.26 9.49
C VAL A 74 2.85 -4.69 10.55
N LEU A 75 2.59 -4.39 11.83
CA LEU A 75 3.53 -4.68 12.92
C LEU A 75 3.70 -6.19 13.09
N GLU A 76 2.58 -6.92 13.19
CA GLU A 76 2.59 -8.38 13.24
C GLU A 76 3.20 -9.00 11.98
N PHE A 77 2.93 -8.43 10.80
CA PHE A 77 3.55 -8.87 9.55
C PHE A 77 5.08 -8.75 9.60
N VAL A 78 5.60 -7.62 10.05
CA VAL A 78 7.05 -7.39 10.17
C VAL A 78 7.67 -8.34 11.20
N GLU A 79 7.04 -8.57 12.35
CA GLU A 79 7.55 -9.52 13.35
C GLU A 79 7.61 -10.96 12.81
N LYS A 80 6.55 -11.45 12.14
CA LYS A 80 6.60 -12.77 11.48
C LYS A 80 7.71 -12.85 10.44
N LYS A 81 7.93 -11.78 9.68
CA LYS A 81 8.99 -11.74 8.65
C LYS A 81 10.39 -11.71 9.26
N LYS A 82 10.59 -11.08 10.43
CA LYS A 82 11.87 -11.12 11.17
C LYS A 82 12.23 -12.54 11.59
N GLU A 83 11.25 -13.30 12.07
CA GLU A 83 11.41 -14.71 12.44
C GLU A 83 11.76 -15.56 11.21
N GLN A 84 10.95 -15.44 10.16
CA GLN A 84 11.10 -16.18 8.89
C GLN A 84 12.45 -15.97 8.20
N TYR A 85 13.06 -14.79 8.32
CA TYR A 85 14.33 -14.45 7.67
C TYR A 85 15.48 -14.27 8.67
N SER A 86 15.33 -14.79 9.88
CA SER A 86 16.31 -14.62 10.98
C SER A 86 17.71 -15.15 10.64
N THR A 87 17.78 -16.17 9.78
CA THR A 87 18.99 -16.84 9.28
C THR A 87 19.70 -16.09 8.15
N ASP A 88 19.03 -15.18 7.44
CA ASP A 88 19.59 -14.38 6.34
C ASP A 88 19.12 -12.91 6.40
N ARG A 89 19.54 -12.22 7.46
CA ARG A 89 19.14 -10.83 7.73
C ARG A 89 19.61 -9.83 6.67
N ASN A 90 20.75 -10.11 6.04
CA ASN A 90 21.39 -9.19 5.08
C ASN A 90 20.61 -9.09 3.77
N ARG A 91 19.91 -10.15 3.40
CA ARG A 91 19.07 -10.18 2.20
C ARG A 91 17.77 -9.41 2.36
N TYR A 92 17.18 -9.44 3.56
CA TYR A 92 15.92 -8.77 3.85
C TYR A 92 16.09 -7.68 4.92
N PRO A 93 16.99 -6.70 4.72
CA PRO A 93 17.37 -5.75 5.76
C PRO A 93 16.20 -4.88 6.21
N ILE A 94 15.16 -4.72 5.37
CA ILE A 94 13.99 -3.89 5.69
C ILE A 94 13.26 -4.36 6.95
N TYR A 95 13.24 -5.67 7.23
CA TYR A 95 12.58 -6.21 8.41
C TYR A 95 13.38 -6.01 9.69
N PHE A 96 14.70 -5.82 9.60
CA PHE A 96 15.60 -5.76 10.76
C PHE A 96 16.04 -4.33 11.13
N LYS A 97 15.50 -3.30 10.47
CA LYS A 97 15.73 -1.90 10.87
C LYS A 97 15.03 -1.58 12.21
N SER A 98 15.53 -0.59 12.97
CA SER A 98 15.01 -0.24 14.30
C SER A 98 13.53 0.18 14.28
N LEU A 99 12.80 -0.02 15.38
CA LEU A 99 11.37 0.33 15.48
C LEU A 99 11.09 1.82 15.17
N GLU A 100 12.00 2.72 15.52
CA GLU A 100 11.94 4.17 15.19
C GLU A 100 12.04 4.45 13.69
N SER A 101 12.67 3.55 12.92
CA SER A 101 12.64 3.59 11.45
C SER A 101 11.43 2.86 10.86
N GLN A 102 10.73 2.04 11.66
CA GLN A 102 9.53 1.30 11.29
C GLN A 102 8.24 2.06 11.61
N SER A 103 8.25 3.11 12.46
CA SER A 103 7.13 4.04 12.62
C SER A 103 6.82 4.84 11.34
N SER A 104 7.78 4.92 10.41
CA SER A 104 7.57 5.39 9.03
C SER A 104 6.79 4.40 8.14
N LEU A 105 6.45 3.20 8.66
CA LEU A 105 5.55 2.24 8.02
C LEU A 105 4.07 2.54 8.33
N SER A 106 3.72 3.80 8.63
CA SER A 106 2.33 4.25 8.59
C SER A 106 1.85 4.19 7.14
N ILE A 107 1.48 2.98 6.75
CA ILE A 107 0.97 2.69 5.43
C ILE A 107 -0.50 3.07 5.47
N SER A 108 -0.91 4.14 4.79
CA SER A 108 -2.33 4.44 4.56
C SER A 108 -2.94 3.49 3.51
N ALA A 109 -2.56 2.22 3.55
CA ALA A 109 -3.14 1.19 2.70
C ALA A 109 -4.28 0.49 3.41
N THR A 110 -5.28 0.12 2.64
CA THR A 110 -6.26 -0.86 3.07
C THR A 110 -5.55 -2.20 3.30
N TRP A 111 -5.52 -2.64 4.56
CA TRP A 111 -5.02 -3.96 4.94
C TRP A 111 -6.14 -4.99 4.80
N ILE A 112 -5.92 -6.00 3.97
CA ILE A 112 -6.89 -7.04 3.67
C ILE A 112 -6.41 -8.33 4.36
N PRO A 113 -7.10 -8.78 5.42
CA PRO A 113 -6.75 -10.03 6.06
C PRO A 113 -7.04 -11.19 5.11
N ARG A 114 -6.15 -12.17 5.12
CA ARG A 114 -6.37 -13.47 4.47
C ARG A 114 -6.46 -14.56 5.54
N ASN A 115 -7.25 -15.58 5.28
CA ASN A 115 -7.45 -16.73 6.17
C ASN A 115 -6.41 -17.83 5.92
N GLN A 116 -5.88 -17.95 4.70
CA GLN A 116 -4.88 -18.95 4.36
C GLN A 116 -3.44 -18.48 4.63
N SER A 117 -2.52 -19.42 4.81
CA SER A 117 -1.10 -19.15 4.99
C SER A 117 -0.34 -19.55 3.73
N ALA A 118 0.37 -18.63 3.09
CA ALA A 118 1.16 -18.94 1.91
C ALA A 118 2.18 -20.05 2.18
N THR A 119 2.81 -20.05 3.37
CA THR A 119 3.75 -21.10 3.76
C THR A 119 3.08 -22.46 3.87
N GLU A 120 1.86 -22.51 4.40
CA GLU A 120 1.08 -23.75 4.51
C GLU A 120 0.68 -24.24 3.12
N ASP A 121 0.16 -23.36 2.27
CA ASP A 121 -0.27 -23.71 0.91
C ASP A 121 0.91 -24.20 0.06
N ILE A 122 2.07 -23.55 0.16
CA ILE A 122 3.32 -24.00 -0.48
C ILE A 122 3.73 -25.37 0.06
N THR A 123 3.62 -25.59 1.37
CA THR A 123 3.96 -26.88 2.01
C THR A 123 3.07 -28.01 1.50
N GLN A 124 1.76 -27.80 1.45
CA GLN A 124 0.81 -28.79 0.92
C GLN A 124 1.03 -29.06 -0.56
N ASN A 125 1.28 -28.02 -1.36
CA ASN A 125 1.63 -28.16 -2.78
C ASN A 125 2.95 -28.92 -2.95
N TRP A 126 3.96 -28.63 -2.15
CA TRP A 126 5.25 -29.32 -2.17
C TRP A 126 5.09 -30.82 -1.92
N ILE A 127 4.42 -31.20 -0.82
CA ILE A 127 4.24 -32.59 -0.42
C ILE A 127 3.41 -33.36 -1.45
N SER A 128 2.29 -32.81 -1.91
CA SER A 128 1.39 -33.47 -2.86
C SER A 128 2.03 -33.75 -4.23
N ASN A 129 3.11 -33.04 -4.58
CA ASN A 129 3.82 -33.19 -5.85
C ASN A 129 5.04 -34.12 -5.78
N ILE A 130 5.42 -34.67 -4.62
CA ILE A 130 6.60 -35.54 -4.47
C ILE A 130 6.44 -36.83 -5.29
N ASP A 131 5.35 -37.57 -5.06
CA ASP A 131 5.20 -38.91 -5.64
C ASP A 131 4.78 -38.92 -7.12
N ASN A 132 4.23 -37.79 -7.60
CA ASN A 132 3.44 -37.76 -8.84
C ASN A 132 4.07 -36.93 -9.97
N SER A 133 5.22 -36.29 -9.74
CA SER A 133 5.78 -35.36 -10.71
C SER A 133 7.00 -35.94 -11.44
N SER A 134 6.95 -35.91 -12.77
CA SER A 134 8.12 -36.11 -13.64
C SER A 134 9.26 -35.11 -13.33
N ILE A 135 8.98 -34.06 -12.55
CA ILE A 135 9.92 -33.03 -12.20
C ILE A 135 10.99 -33.54 -11.22
N TRP A 136 10.63 -34.30 -10.18
CA TRP A 136 11.60 -34.79 -9.20
C TRP A 136 12.53 -35.84 -9.78
N LYS A 137 12.05 -36.65 -10.72
CA LYS A 137 12.89 -37.58 -11.51
C LYS A 137 13.98 -36.83 -12.28
N ARG A 138 13.69 -35.63 -12.80
CA ARG A 138 14.68 -34.78 -13.47
C ARG A 138 15.71 -34.24 -12.47
N PHE A 139 15.28 -33.82 -11.28
CA PHE A 139 16.18 -33.38 -10.21
C PHE A 139 17.07 -34.50 -9.69
N PHE A 140 16.56 -35.72 -9.55
CA PHE A 140 17.29 -36.85 -8.99
C PHE A 140 18.65 -37.08 -9.66
N SER A 141 18.71 -36.93 -11.00
CA SER A 141 19.96 -37.03 -11.78
C SER A 141 21.08 -36.07 -11.34
N LYS A 142 20.73 -35.01 -10.61
CA LYS A 142 21.63 -33.97 -10.07
C LYS A 142 21.92 -34.14 -8.57
N THR A 143 21.37 -35.17 -7.94
CA THR A 143 21.51 -35.41 -6.50
C THR A 143 22.54 -36.48 -6.19
N SER A 144 23.08 -36.44 -4.97
CA SER A 144 24.02 -37.45 -4.45
C SER A 144 23.31 -38.65 -3.80
N TYR A 145 21.98 -38.72 -3.88
CA TYR A 145 21.21 -39.83 -3.33
C TYR A 145 21.38 -41.10 -4.18
N SER A 146 21.30 -42.25 -3.51
CA SER A 146 21.48 -43.57 -4.14
C SER A 146 20.26 -44.05 -4.91
N THR A 147 19.05 -43.68 -4.47
CA THR A 147 17.77 -44.06 -5.09
C THR A 147 16.79 -42.90 -5.10
N VAL A 148 15.79 -42.97 -5.98
CA VAL A 148 14.74 -41.94 -6.10
C VAL A 148 13.92 -41.87 -4.81
N GLU A 149 13.62 -43.02 -4.20
CA GLU A 149 12.82 -43.11 -2.97
C GLU A 149 13.53 -42.43 -1.80
N ASN A 150 14.86 -42.54 -1.71
CA ASN A 150 15.65 -41.82 -0.70
C ASN A 150 15.62 -40.31 -0.93
N PHE A 151 15.63 -39.86 -2.19
CA PHE A 151 15.51 -38.44 -2.51
C PHE A 151 14.10 -37.91 -2.19
N GLU A 152 13.05 -38.63 -2.56
CA GLU A 152 11.65 -38.30 -2.27
C GLU A 152 11.40 -38.23 -0.75
N LEU A 153 11.95 -39.17 0.02
CA LEU A 153 11.90 -39.12 1.49
C LEU A 153 12.60 -37.89 2.08
N GLU A 154 13.71 -37.43 1.47
CA GLU A 154 14.37 -36.21 1.93
C GLU A 154 13.64 -34.94 1.48
N LEU A 155 12.98 -34.96 0.31
CA LEU A 155 12.07 -33.91 -0.13
C LEU A 155 10.89 -33.75 0.84
N SER A 156 10.31 -34.85 1.33
CA SER A 156 9.15 -34.81 2.23
C SER A 156 9.48 -34.21 3.60
N LYS A 157 10.76 -34.22 4.00
CA LYS A 157 11.25 -33.63 5.25
C LYS A 157 11.64 -32.16 5.13
N VAL A 158 11.64 -31.59 3.91
CA VAL A 158 12.01 -30.17 3.71
C VAL A 158 11.15 -29.22 4.55
N PRO A 159 9.80 -29.35 4.61
CA PRO A 159 8.98 -28.47 5.44
C PRO A 159 9.35 -28.52 6.93
N GLU A 160 9.59 -29.73 7.47
CA GLU A 160 10.01 -29.91 8.86
C GLU A 160 11.37 -29.26 9.14
N LYS A 161 12.34 -29.43 8.23
CA LYS A 161 13.69 -28.87 8.36
C LYS A 161 13.74 -27.34 8.23
N LEU A 162 12.74 -26.73 7.61
CA LEU A 162 12.65 -25.27 7.51
C LEU A 162 12.18 -24.64 8.83
N GLU A 163 11.47 -25.39 9.68
CA GLU A 163 10.86 -24.89 10.93
C GLU A 163 10.07 -23.60 10.64
N ASP A 164 10.39 -22.50 11.33
CA ASP A 164 9.73 -21.21 11.17
C ASP A 164 10.32 -20.35 10.02
N SER A 165 11.27 -20.88 9.26
CA SER A 165 11.92 -20.16 8.15
C SER A 165 10.98 -20.01 6.95
N ALA A 166 11.22 -18.98 6.13
CA ALA A 166 10.47 -18.80 4.89
C ALA A 166 10.64 -20.00 3.93
N PHE A 167 9.56 -20.45 3.30
CA PHE A 167 9.62 -21.49 2.27
C PHE A 167 10.08 -20.90 0.93
N ILE A 168 11.38 -20.56 0.82
CA ILE A 168 12.00 -19.98 -0.37
C ILE A 168 13.13 -20.86 -0.91
N SER A 169 13.45 -20.71 -2.20
CA SER A 169 14.44 -21.55 -2.88
C SER A 169 15.80 -21.56 -2.19
N ASP A 170 16.22 -20.44 -1.62
CA ASP A 170 17.50 -20.31 -0.93
C ASP A 170 17.59 -20.99 0.42
N PHE A 171 16.45 -21.25 1.07
CA PHE A 171 16.42 -22.04 2.29
C PHE A 171 16.18 -23.52 1.97
N VAL A 172 15.46 -23.83 0.89
CA VAL A 172 15.19 -25.21 0.45
C VAL A 172 16.42 -25.88 -0.17
N VAL A 173 17.12 -25.22 -1.09
CA VAL A 173 18.24 -25.82 -1.83
C VAL A 173 19.33 -26.34 -0.87
N PRO A 174 19.79 -25.62 0.16
CA PRO A 174 20.83 -26.12 1.06
C PRO A 174 20.46 -27.37 1.87
N LEU A 175 19.17 -27.69 2.01
CA LEU A 175 18.69 -28.82 2.83
C LEU A 175 18.81 -30.19 2.13
N LEU A 176 19.18 -30.19 0.85
CA LEU A 176 19.21 -31.38 0.00
C LEU A 176 20.64 -31.65 -0.51
N LEU A 177 20.97 -32.94 -0.70
CA LEU A 177 22.30 -33.36 -1.15
C LEU A 177 22.43 -33.30 -2.68
N TRP A 178 22.91 -32.16 -3.18
CA TRP A 178 23.22 -31.96 -4.60
C TRP A 178 24.64 -32.40 -4.94
N ARG A 179 24.85 -32.95 -6.16
CA ARG A 179 26.20 -33.22 -6.69
C ARG A 179 26.94 -31.93 -7.01
N ASP A 180 26.23 -31.04 -7.70
CA ASP A 180 26.70 -29.70 -8.04
C ASP A 180 26.07 -28.73 -7.04
N LYS A 181 26.73 -28.57 -5.87
CA LYS A 181 26.35 -27.53 -4.92
C LYS A 181 26.33 -26.20 -5.68
N GLU A 182 25.19 -25.50 -5.63
CA GLU A 182 24.99 -24.17 -6.25
C GLU A 182 24.72 -24.13 -7.76
N SER A 183 24.25 -25.21 -8.38
CA SER A 183 23.75 -25.10 -9.76
C SER A 183 22.60 -24.09 -9.83
N LEU A 184 22.81 -22.98 -10.56
CA LEU A 184 21.79 -21.97 -10.84
C LEU A 184 20.52 -22.61 -11.44
N TRP A 185 20.69 -23.69 -12.20
CA TRP A 185 19.59 -24.47 -12.74
C TRP A 185 18.71 -25.08 -11.62
N ILE A 186 19.32 -25.69 -10.61
CA ILE A 186 18.58 -26.30 -9.48
C ILE A 186 17.79 -25.23 -8.74
N LYS A 187 18.47 -24.13 -8.37
CA LYS A 187 17.86 -23.02 -7.65
C LYS A 187 16.68 -22.42 -8.41
N ASN A 188 16.85 -22.15 -9.72
CA ASN A 188 15.79 -21.55 -10.54
C ASN A 188 14.57 -22.47 -10.69
N ASN A 189 14.77 -23.79 -10.88
CA ASN A 189 13.64 -24.70 -11.04
C ASN A 189 12.88 -24.92 -9.71
N ILE A 190 13.60 -24.98 -8.58
CA ILE A 190 12.95 -25.01 -7.25
C ILE A 190 12.20 -23.70 -7.00
N ASN A 191 12.79 -22.55 -7.35
CA ASN A 191 12.14 -21.26 -7.19
C ASN A 191 10.86 -21.15 -8.03
N VAL A 192 10.85 -21.65 -9.26
CA VAL A 192 9.64 -21.72 -10.11
C VAL A 192 8.53 -22.51 -9.42
N LEU A 193 8.84 -23.69 -8.84
CA LEU A 193 7.84 -24.52 -8.16
C LEU A 193 7.22 -23.81 -6.96
N ILE A 194 8.07 -23.25 -6.10
CA ILE A 194 7.65 -22.51 -4.91
C ILE A 194 6.82 -21.27 -5.30
N THR A 195 7.31 -20.51 -6.28
CA THR A 195 6.64 -19.28 -6.74
C THR A 195 5.28 -19.58 -7.37
N LYS A 196 5.16 -20.69 -8.12
CA LYS A 196 3.88 -21.12 -8.69
C LYS A 196 2.86 -21.43 -7.60
N ALA A 197 3.23 -22.23 -6.59
CA ALA A 197 2.37 -22.53 -5.45
C ALA A 197 2.02 -21.27 -4.65
N TYR A 198 2.98 -20.37 -4.45
CA TYR A 198 2.77 -19.08 -3.79
C TYR A 198 1.72 -18.25 -4.55
N ILE A 199 1.86 -18.08 -5.86
CA ILE A 199 0.90 -17.27 -6.64
C ILE A 199 -0.48 -17.94 -6.66
N GLU A 200 -0.53 -19.26 -6.85
CA GLU A 200 -1.76 -20.04 -6.84
C GLU A 200 -2.56 -19.88 -5.54
N SER A 201 -1.87 -19.87 -4.39
CA SER A 201 -2.46 -19.60 -3.06
C SER A 201 -3.25 -18.28 -3.04
N PHE A 202 -2.67 -17.16 -3.47
CA PHE A 202 -3.37 -15.87 -3.49
C PHE A 202 -4.51 -15.85 -4.52
N LEU A 203 -4.29 -16.46 -5.69
CA LEU A 203 -5.26 -16.50 -6.77
C LEU A 203 -6.51 -17.31 -6.41
N ASN A 204 -6.34 -18.42 -5.68
CA ASN A 204 -7.43 -19.25 -5.21
C ASN A 204 -8.24 -18.54 -4.12
N GLU A 205 -7.57 -17.94 -3.13
CA GLU A 205 -8.25 -17.30 -2.01
C GLU A 205 -8.99 -16.01 -2.41
N SER A 206 -8.41 -15.22 -3.32
CA SER A 206 -8.99 -13.94 -3.74
C SER A 206 -9.89 -14.04 -4.97
N ASP A 207 -10.11 -15.25 -5.51
CA ASP A 207 -10.72 -15.48 -6.84
C ASP A 207 -10.15 -14.53 -7.91
N ALA A 208 -8.84 -14.30 -7.85
CA ALA A 208 -8.20 -13.25 -8.60
C ALA A 208 -7.68 -13.73 -9.95
N ILE A 209 -7.47 -12.77 -10.86
CA ILE A 209 -6.84 -13.01 -12.16
C ILE A 209 -5.56 -12.18 -12.25
N CYS A 210 -4.45 -12.81 -12.64
CA CYS A 210 -3.22 -12.10 -12.96
C CYS A 210 -3.20 -11.53 -14.39
N MET A 211 -2.40 -10.48 -14.53
CA MET A 211 -1.90 -10.00 -15.82
C MET A 211 -0.67 -10.82 -16.25
N THR A 212 -0.51 -10.99 -17.57
CA THR A 212 0.50 -11.84 -18.21
C THR A 212 1.16 -11.17 -19.40
N ASP A 213 2.13 -11.87 -20.01
CA ASP A 213 2.68 -11.50 -21.32
C ASP A 213 3.40 -10.14 -21.25
N PHE A 214 4.24 -10.01 -20.23
CA PHE A 214 5.12 -8.86 -20.01
C PHE A 214 6.34 -8.93 -20.90
N SER A 215 6.87 -7.79 -21.34
CA SER A 215 8.01 -7.77 -22.28
C SER A 215 9.36 -8.21 -21.69
N PHE A 216 9.43 -8.45 -20.38
CA PHE A 216 10.68 -8.69 -19.65
C PHE A 216 10.78 -10.06 -18.98
N PHE A 217 9.71 -10.86 -18.96
CA PHE A 217 9.77 -12.27 -18.53
C PHE A 217 8.55 -13.07 -18.97
N ASP A 218 8.72 -14.39 -19.05
CA ASP A 218 7.64 -15.32 -19.35
C ASP A 218 6.86 -15.69 -18.09
N THR A 219 5.61 -15.23 -18.00
CA THR A 219 4.71 -15.52 -16.89
C THR A 219 4.16 -16.94 -16.90
N SER A 220 4.13 -17.64 -18.04
CA SER A 220 3.49 -18.97 -18.10
C SER A 220 4.24 -20.02 -17.28
N ILE A 221 5.50 -19.76 -16.92
CA ILE A 221 6.28 -20.68 -16.10
C ILE A 221 5.87 -20.67 -14.62
N ILE A 222 5.31 -19.56 -14.14
CA ILE A 222 4.96 -19.36 -12.71
C ILE A 222 3.46 -19.26 -12.46
N LEU A 223 2.64 -19.08 -13.50
CA LEU A 223 1.19 -18.99 -13.32
C LEU A 223 0.54 -20.36 -13.47
N PRO A 224 -0.58 -20.59 -12.77
CA PRO A 224 -1.38 -21.80 -12.94
C PRO A 224 -2.09 -21.79 -14.30
N ASP A 225 -2.18 -22.96 -14.93
CA ASP A 225 -2.70 -23.14 -16.30
C ASP A 225 -4.22 -23.39 -16.33
N ASP A 226 -4.82 -23.67 -15.18
CA ASP A 226 -6.23 -24.03 -15.00
C ASP A 226 -7.17 -22.81 -14.99
N ARG A 227 -6.62 -21.60 -14.99
CA ARG A 227 -7.36 -20.35 -15.00
C ARG A 227 -6.91 -19.41 -16.08
N LYS A 228 -7.83 -18.56 -16.53
CA LYS A 228 -7.54 -17.55 -17.55
C LYS A 228 -6.85 -16.35 -16.93
N HIS A 229 -5.85 -15.87 -17.64
CA HIS A 229 -5.11 -14.65 -17.33
C HIS A 229 -5.20 -13.62 -18.44
N LEU A 230 -5.00 -12.34 -18.10
CA LEU A 230 -5.13 -11.23 -19.04
C LEU A 230 -3.77 -10.87 -19.63
N SER A 231 -3.59 -11.03 -20.95
CA SER A 231 -2.35 -10.62 -21.62
C SER A 231 -2.28 -9.09 -21.73
N VAL A 232 -1.24 -8.51 -21.13
CA VAL A 232 -0.95 -7.08 -21.19
C VAL A 232 -0.67 -6.66 -22.63
N SER A 233 0.11 -7.45 -23.38
CA SER A 233 0.46 -7.12 -24.77
C SER A 233 -0.76 -7.13 -25.70
N LYS A 234 -1.71 -8.06 -25.53
CA LYS A 234 -2.98 -8.06 -26.27
C LYS A 234 -3.80 -6.81 -25.97
N ILE A 235 -3.93 -6.44 -24.69
CA ILE A 235 -4.72 -5.26 -24.30
C ILE A 235 -4.04 -3.97 -24.77
N LYS A 236 -2.70 -3.88 -24.68
CA LYS A 236 -1.93 -2.74 -25.23
C LYS A 236 -2.21 -2.52 -26.71
N ARG A 237 -2.30 -3.59 -27.51
CA ARG A 237 -2.63 -3.50 -28.94
C ARG A 237 -4.03 -2.93 -29.16
N LEU A 238 -5.03 -3.37 -28.39
CA LEU A 238 -6.39 -2.84 -28.48
C LEU A 238 -6.49 -1.37 -28.05
N LEU A 239 -5.72 -0.98 -27.03
CA LEU A 239 -5.65 0.42 -26.58
C LEU A 239 -4.92 1.32 -27.56
N TRP A 240 -3.93 0.80 -28.27
CA TRP A 240 -3.21 1.50 -29.32
C TRP A 240 -4.14 1.90 -30.47
N GLU A 241 -5.07 1.04 -30.85
CA GLU A 241 -6.07 1.32 -31.91
C GLU A 241 -7.02 2.48 -31.57
N ARG A 242 -7.05 2.95 -30.31
CA ARG A 242 -7.87 4.08 -29.84
C ARG A 242 -7.05 5.25 -29.27
N ASP A 243 -5.72 5.25 -29.45
CA ASP A 243 -4.80 6.23 -28.86
C ASP A 243 -4.86 6.31 -27.31
N TRP A 244 -5.38 5.28 -26.65
CA TRP A 244 -5.55 5.25 -25.19
C TRP A 244 -4.31 4.77 -24.44
N LEU A 245 -3.36 4.16 -25.14
CA LEU A 245 -2.14 3.63 -24.50
C LEU A 245 -1.35 4.74 -23.78
N GLN A 246 -1.09 5.85 -24.47
CA GLN A 246 -0.37 6.99 -23.90
C GLN A 246 -1.23 7.73 -22.87
N LEU A 247 -2.53 7.86 -23.13
CA LEU A 247 -3.48 8.48 -22.21
C LEU A 247 -3.45 7.78 -20.85
N ILE A 248 -3.73 6.47 -20.81
CA ILE A 248 -3.77 5.68 -19.57
C ILE A 248 -2.43 5.74 -18.83
N SER A 249 -1.33 5.74 -19.58
CA SER A 249 0.01 5.84 -19.01
C SER A 249 0.25 7.17 -18.29
N ASN A 250 -0.32 8.28 -18.76
CA ASN A 250 0.09 9.62 -18.34
C ASN A 250 -0.94 10.38 -17.49
N ILE A 251 -2.23 10.03 -17.55
CA ILE A 251 -3.26 10.74 -16.77
C ILE A 251 -3.05 10.60 -15.25
N ASN A 252 -3.55 11.57 -14.46
CA ASN A 252 -3.54 11.46 -13.00
C ASN A 252 -4.59 10.44 -12.50
N GLY A 253 -4.60 10.15 -11.20
CA GLY A 253 -5.49 9.14 -10.64
C GLY A 253 -6.97 9.54 -10.69
N GLU A 254 -7.31 10.80 -10.44
CA GLU A 254 -8.67 11.33 -10.61
C GLU A 254 -9.21 11.12 -12.04
N SER A 255 -8.40 11.42 -13.06
CA SER A 255 -8.79 11.22 -14.47
C SER A 255 -8.89 9.74 -14.82
N LEU A 256 -8.04 8.88 -14.23
CA LEU A 256 -8.13 7.43 -14.39
C LEU A 256 -9.43 6.88 -13.75
N PHE A 257 -9.82 7.41 -12.59
CA PHE A 257 -11.08 7.10 -11.92
C PHE A 257 -12.28 7.53 -12.76
N LYS A 258 -12.26 8.74 -13.34
CA LYS A 258 -13.30 9.21 -14.27
C LYS A 258 -13.38 8.32 -15.51
N LEU A 259 -12.23 7.92 -16.07
CA LEU A 259 -12.18 7.00 -17.21
C LEU A 259 -12.81 5.65 -16.86
N LYS A 260 -12.50 5.06 -15.69
CA LYS A 260 -13.07 3.80 -15.23
C LYS A 260 -14.61 3.79 -15.28
N HIS A 261 -15.24 4.92 -14.93
CA HIS A 261 -16.69 5.08 -14.86
C HIS A 261 -17.30 5.72 -16.11
N SER A 262 -16.51 5.92 -17.16
CA SER A 262 -16.98 6.55 -18.38
C SER A 262 -17.75 5.56 -19.26
N LYS A 263 -18.68 6.09 -20.09
CA LYS A 263 -19.43 5.27 -21.05
C LYS A 263 -18.51 4.71 -22.13
N GLU A 264 -17.48 5.47 -22.50
CA GLU A 264 -16.48 5.08 -23.50
C GLU A 264 -15.68 3.88 -23.03
N TRP A 265 -15.20 3.89 -21.77
CA TRP A 265 -14.49 2.74 -21.20
C TRP A 265 -15.41 1.53 -21.06
N SER A 266 -16.61 1.71 -20.53
CA SER A 266 -17.60 0.64 -20.39
C SER A 266 -17.93 -0.02 -21.75
N SER A 267 -18.11 0.80 -22.80
CA SER A 267 -18.32 0.33 -24.17
C SER A 267 -17.10 -0.46 -24.69
N PHE A 268 -15.88 0.04 -24.45
CA PHE A 268 -14.65 -0.67 -24.80
C PHE A 268 -14.51 -2.03 -24.10
N LEU A 269 -14.86 -2.11 -22.82
CA LEU A 269 -14.84 -3.38 -22.07
C LEU A 269 -15.76 -4.41 -22.73
N ASN A 270 -17.01 -4.01 -22.98
CA ASN A 270 -18.02 -4.87 -23.60
C ASN A 270 -17.62 -5.33 -25.01
N GLU A 271 -17.10 -4.41 -25.83
CA GLU A 271 -16.79 -4.68 -27.23
C GLU A 271 -15.48 -5.48 -27.41
N LYS A 272 -14.45 -5.18 -26.62
CA LYS A 272 -13.08 -5.66 -26.87
C LYS A 272 -12.52 -6.58 -25.80
N ILE A 273 -12.88 -6.38 -24.53
CA ILE A 273 -12.24 -7.10 -23.41
C ILE A 273 -13.05 -8.32 -23.00
N TYR A 274 -14.35 -8.20 -22.76
CA TYR A 274 -15.18 -9.33 -22.33
C TYR A 274 -15.15 -10.53 -23.30
N PRO A 275 -15.12 -10.34 -24.63
CA PRO A 275 -14.94 -11.48 -25.55
C PRO A 275 -13.62 -12.24 -25.38
N LEU A 276 -12.57 -11.60 -24.84
CA LEU A 276 -11.28 -12.24 -24.56
C LEU A 276 -11.31 -13.07 -23.27
N VAL A 277 -12.08 -12.62 -22.29
CA VAL A 277 -12.20 -13.28 -20.97
C VAL A 277 -13.24 -14.39 -21.02
N PHE A 278 -14.41 -14.08 -21.58
CA PHE A 278 -15.59 -14.93 -21.69
C PHE A 278 -15.90 -15.20 -23.18
N PRO A 279 -15.15 -16.09 -23.86
CA PRO A 279 -15.46 -16.47 -25.24
C PRO A 279 -16.87 -17.06 -25.30
N GLN A 280 -17.63 -16.72 -26.34
CA GLN A 280 -19.08 -16.90 -26.43
C GLN A 280 -19.63 -18.30 -26.14
N ASN A 281 -18.80 -19.35 -26.17
CA ASN A 281 -19.18 -20.69 -25.74
C ASN A 281 -19.43 -20.81 -24.21
N SER A 282 -19.07 -19.82 -23.39
CA SER A 282 -19.40 -19.76 -21.96
C SER A 282 -20.55 -18.80 -21.61
N LEU A 283 -20.96 -17.93 -22.54
CA LEU A 283 -21.97 -16.88 -22.29
C LEU A 283 -23.40 -17.39 -22.36
N HIS A 284 -23.65 -18.57 -22.94
CA HIS A 284 -25.00 -19.13 -23.00
C HIS A 284 -25.58 -19.54 -21.64
N ASN A 285 -24.75 -19.69 -20.60
CA ASN A 285 -25.21 -20.03 -19.25
C ASN A 285 -25.20 -18.85 -18.25
N SER A 286 -24.50 -17.75 -18.54
CA SER A 286 -24.32 -16.65 -17.56
C SER A 286 -25.22 -15.44 -17.79
N LEU A 287 -25.71 -15.22 -19.02
CA LEU A 287 -26.63 -14.11 -19.32
C LEU A 287 -28.06 -14.37 -18.81
N GLU A 288 -28.45 -15.62 -18.53
CA GLU A 288 -29.76 -15.90 -17.91
C GLU A 288 -29.80 -15.59 -16.40
N VAL A 289 -28.64 -15.39 -15.75
CA VAL A 289 -28.55 -15.15 -14.30
C VAL A 289 -28.52 -13.66 -13.95
N PHE A 290 -28.12 -12.78 -14.88
CA PHE A 290 -28.06 -11.33 -14.64
C PHE A 290 -29.35 -10.56 -14.98
N ASP A 291 -30.35 -11.23 -15.57
CA ASP A 291 -31.61 -10.60 -16.03
C ASP A 291 -32.86 -11.09 -15.28
N ARG A 292 -32.70 -11.83 -14.16
CA ARG A 292 -33.80 -12.17 -13.25
C ARG A 292 -33.47 -11.73 -11.83
N ASP A 293 -33.92 -10.52 -11.51
CA ASP A 293 -34.44 -10.07 -10.21
C ASP A 293 -34.16 -8.58 -10.00
N ILE A 294 -34.85 -7.74 -10.79
CA ILE A 294 -35.19 -6.38 -10.35
C ILE A 294 -36.71 -6.40 -10.11
N PRO A 295 -37.19 -6.40 -8.86
CA PRO A 295 -38.60 -6.24 -8.59
C PRO A 295 -39.02 -4.81 -8.97
N GLU A 296 -39.81 -4.67 -10.03
CA GLU A 296 -40.61 -3.48 -10.32
C GLU A 296 -41.63 -3.25 -9.19
N LYS A 297 -41.22 -2.61 -8.10
CA LYS A 297 -42.16 -2.06 -7.11
C LYS A 297 -41.50 -0.93 -6.34
N TYR A 298 -41.39 0.27 -6.93
CA TYR A 298 -41.47 1.55 -6.19
C TYR A 298 -41.71 2.70 -7.18
N THR A 299 -42.95 2.85 -7.64
CA THR A 299 -43.46 4.14 -8.12
C THR A 299 -43.95 4.91 -6.89
N ILE A 300 -43.26 5.99 -6.51
CA ILE A 300 -43.64 6.86 -5.40
C ILE A 300 -44.55 7.97 -5.95
N PRO A 301 -45.81 8.14 -5.47
CA PRO A 301 -46.54 9.38 -5.64
C PRO A 301 -46.13 10.38 -4.55
N LEU A 302 -45.83 11.62 -4.95
CA LEU A 302 -45.79 12.75 -4.03
C LEU A 302 -47.19 12.96 -3.42
N SER A 303 -47.29 13.07 -2.08
CA SER A 303 -47.91 14.18 -1.33
C SER A 303 -48.45 13.77 0.05
N GLN A 304 -48.03 14.53 1.07
CA GLN A 304 -48.68 14.82 2.37
C GLN A 304 -48.41 13.94 3.62
N PRO A 305 -48.45 14.55 4.84
CA PRO A 305 -47.66 14.14 6.00
C PRO A 305 -48.47 13.62 7.22
N VAL A 306 -47.72 13.18 8.25
CA VAL A 306 -48.13 12.85 9.64
C VAL A 306 -48.65 11.40 9.78
N GLU A 307 -48.28 10.52 10.73
CA GLU A 307 -48.02 10.65 12.17
C GLU A 307 -47.16 9.45 12.70
N VAL A 308 -46.56 9.64 13.88
CA VAL A 308 -45.65 8.70 14.57
C VAL A 308 -46.42 7.57 15.27
N GLY A 309 -45.90 6.33 15.20
CA GLY A 309 -46.34 5.20 16.03
C GLY A 309 -45.23 4.15 16.20
N ASP A 310 -44.85 3.92 17.46
CA ASP A 310 -43.80 2.99 17.91
C ASP A 310 -44.13 1.50 17.70
N GLN A 311 -43.14 0.67 17.31
CA GLN A 311 -42.53 -0.38 18.16
C GLN A 311 -41.73 -1.46 17.38
N LYS A 312 -40.52 -1.72 17.93
CA LYS A 312 -39.82 -3.01 18.16
C LYS A 312 -39.21 -3.83 17.01
N SER A 313 -37.90 -3.58 16.83
CA SER A 313 -36.74 -4.48 16.93
C SER A 313 -36.83 -5.95 16.49
N ILE A 314 -36.02 -6.29 15.47
CA ILE A 314 -35.24 -7.54 15.42
C ILE A 314 -33.80 -7.19 15.02
N ASP A 315 -32.90 -7.96 15.62
CA ASP A 315 -31.46 -7.88 15.84
C ASP A 315 -30.58 -7.98 14.57
N THR A 316 -29.66 -7.03 14.38
CA THR A 316 -28.46 -7.18 13.53
C THR A 316 -27.27 -6.47 14.18
N ARG A 317 -26.17 -7.22 14.37
CA ARG A 317 -24.90 -6.79 14.99
C ARG A 317 -24.24 -5.66 14.19
N PRO A 318 -23.59 -4.66 14.83
CA PRO A 318 -22.99 -3.54 14.11
C PRO A 318 -21.59 -3.86 13.58
N ILE A 319 -21.35 -3.47 12.33
CA ILE A 319 -20.02 -3.24 11.77
C ILE A 319 -19.52 -1.91 12.33
N TYR A 320 -18.40 -1.93 13.06
CA TYR A 320 -17.76 -0.70 13.56
C TYR A 320 -17.11 0.05 12.41
N ASN A 321 -17.64 1.24 12.10
CA ASN A 321 -17.05 2.19 11.16
C ASN A 321 -16.61 3.44 11.94
N ASN A 322 -15.34 3.46 12.38
CA ASN A 322 -14.80 4.48 13.29
C ASN A 322 -14.62 5.88 12.65
N ASN A 323 -14.72 6.02 11.33
CA ASN A 323 -14.50 7.31 10.66
C ASN A 323 -15.74 8.22 10.59
N ILE A 324 -16.95 7.66 10.67
CA ILE A 324 -18.18 8.47 10.55
C ILE A 324 -18.52 9.16 11.88
N GLN A 325 -18.20 8.54 13.02
CA GLN A 325 -18.38 9.19 14.34
C GLN A 325 -17.38 10.32 14.58
N LEU A 326 -16.16 10.24 14.03
CA LEU A 326 -15.13 11.26 14.22
C LEU A 326 -15.44 12.56 13.45
N ASN A 327 -16.00 12.48 12.24
CA ASN A 327 -16.41 13.66 11.48
C ASN A 327 -17.67 14.33 12.09
N ALA A 328 -18.61 13.54 12.61
CA ALA A 328 -19.79 14.06 13.30
C ALA A 328 -19.44 14.71 14.66
N LEU A 329 -18.45 14.18 15.38
CA LEU A 329 -17.90 14.81 16.59
C LEU A 329 -17.14 16.09 16.25
N THR A 330 -16.35 16.11 15.17
CA THR A 330 -15.59 17.30 14.73
C THR A 330 -16.53 18.43 14.29
N GLU A 331 -17.58 18.16 13.53
CA GLU A 331 -18.57 19.19 13.13
C GLU A 331 -19.40 19.70 14.32
N SER A 332 -19.76 18.81 15.25
CA SER A 332 -20.46 19.16 16.50
C SER A 332 -19.61 20.03 17.44
N TYR A 333 -18.29 19.81 17.49
CA TYR A 333 -17.36 20.63 18.30
C TYR A 333 -16.98 21.94 17.61
N MET A 334 -16.86 21.97 16.28
CA MET A 334 -16.57 23.18 15.50
C MET A 334 -17.75 24.18 15.49
N SER A 335 -19.00 23.69 15.50
CA SER A 335 -20.19 24.55 15.56
C SER A 335 -20.38 25.27 16.91
N LYS A 336 -19.76 24.81 18.00
CA LYS A 336 -19.95 25.36 19.35
C LYS A 336 -18.83 26.30 19.83
N ASN A 337 -17.75 26.44 19.06
CA ASN A 337 -16.62 27.31 19.40
C ASN A 337 -16.42 28.46 18.39
N GLN A 338 -17.49 29.19 18.05
CA GLN A 338 -17.37 30.51 17.39
C GLN A 338 -16.92 31.62 18.35
N GLY A 339 -15.83 31.37 19.09
CA GLY A 339 -15.23 32.34 20.02
C GLY A 339 -13.75 32.64 19.77
N ASN A 340 -13.05 31.80 19.01
CA ASN A 340 -11.60 31.92 18.83
C ASN A 340 -11.26 32.28 17.38
N ASP A 341 -11.62 33.50 17.01
CA ASP A 341 -11.13 34.12 15.80
C ASP A 341 -9.70 34.63 16.03
N LEU A 342 -8.71 33.90 15.54
CA LEU A 342 -7.28 34.27 15.62
C LEU A 342 -6.86 35.25 14.50
N ARG A 343 -7.80 35.78 13.69
CA ARG A 343 -7.51 36.75 12.61
C ARG A 343 -7.01 38.13 13.07
N GLY A 344 -6.65 38.27 14.36
CA GLY A 344 -5.95 39.42 14.94
C GLY A 344 -4.64 39.09 15.64
N ALA A 345 -4.13 37.86 15.55
CA ALA A 345 -2.82 37.51 16.07
C ALA A 345 -1.74 38.27 15.26
N LYS A 346 -1.10 39.24 15.92
CA LYS A 346 -0.04 40.06 15.32
C LYS A 346 1.24 39.25 15.24
N PHE A 347 1.69 39.00 14.00
CA PHE A 347 3.02 38.50 13.71
C PHE A 347 3.77 39.62 13.00
N GLY A 348 4.80 40.16 13.66
CA GLY A 348 5.72 41.24 13.24
C GLY A 348 5.33 42.12 12.04
N GLY A 349 4.89 43.37 12.32
CA GLY A 349 4.84 44.47 11.35
C GLY A 349 3.76 45.56 11.51
N GLY A 350 3.73 46.29 12.66
CA GLY A 350 3.10 47.62 12.97
C GLY A 350 1.65 47.95 12.53
N TYR A 351 0.76 48.71 13.20
CA TYR A 351 0.62 49.39 14.51
C TYR A 351 -0.90 49.46 14.84
N ALA A 352 -1.23 49.77 16.11
CA ALA A 352 -2.52 50.23 16.70
C ALA A 352 -3.29 49.24 17.61
N GLU A 353 -3.90 49.84 18.63
CA GLU A 353 -4.07 49.43 20.03
C GLU A 353 -5.26 48.48 20.34
N GLY A 354 -5.15 47.75 21.46
CA GLY A 354 -6.25 47.03 22.11
C GLY A 354 -5.81 45.75 22.84
N ASN A 355 -6.18 45.62 24.11
CA ASN A 355 -5.77 44.57 25.07
C ASN A 355 -5.48 43.18 24.46
N GLN A 356 -4.21 42.76 24.51
CA GLN A 356 -3.73 41.47 24.02
C GLN A 356 -3.49 40.47 25.17
N TYR A 357 -4.03 39.27 25.03
CA TYR A 357 -3.62 38.07 25.77
C TYR A 357 -3.03 37.07 24.77
N GLY A 358 -1.75 37.25 24.48
CA GLY A 358 -0.91 36.33 23.72
C GLY A 358 0.50 36.41 24.31
N GLY A 359 1.22 35.29 24.36
CA GLY A 359 2.60 35.25 24.81
C GLY A 359 3.46 36.28 24.07
N ILE A 360 4.48 36.81 24.76
CA ILE A 360 5.38 37.83 24.23
C ILE A 360 6.26 37.17 23.15
N LEU A 361 5.89 37.31 21.89
CA LEU A 361 6.82 37.17 20.77
C LEU A 361 7.45 38.54 20.55
N ASN A 362 8.74 38.64 20.88
CA ASN A 362 9.50 39.87 20.77
C ASN A 362 9.64 40.33 19.31
N ASP A 363 9.56 41.64 19.11
CA ASP A 363 9.70 42.30 17.82
C ASP A 363 11.19 42.42 17.48
N TYR A 364 11.69 41.64 16.51
CA TYR A 364 13.10 41.62 16.15
C TYR A 364 13.32 42.08 14.72
N SER A 365 14.23 43.05 14.56
CA SER A 365 14.66 43.57 13.27
C SER A 365 15.29 42.46 12.41
N SER A 366 15.28 42.65 11.10
CA SER A 366 15.77 41.73 10.06
C SER A 366 17.24 41.27 10.21
N GLU A 367 17.96 41.77 11.20
CA GLU A 367 19.39 41.52 11.42
C GLU A 367 19.68 40.42 12.45
N GLN A 368 18.69 39.98 13.25
CA GLN A 368 18.89 38.90 14.22
C GLN A 368 18.52 37.54 13.61
N LYS A 369 19.55 36.73 13.32
CA LYS A 369 19.40 35.31 12.96
C LYS A 369 18.96 34.52 14.20
N GLN A 370 17.67 34.22 14.34
CA GLN A 370 17.18 33.26 15.32
C GLN A 370 17.82 31.89 15.09
N SER A 371 18.32 31.29 16.16
CA SER A 371 18.77 29.91 16.14
C SER A 371 17.57 28.95 16.17
N LEU A 372 17.71 27.79 15.54
CA LEU A 372 16.66 26.75 15.55
C LEU A 372 16.24 26.35 16.98
N ALA A 373 17.16 26.41 17.93
CA ALA A 373 16.92 26.05 19.33
C ALA A 373 16.00 27.04 20.05
N GLU A 374 16.11 28.35 19.76
CA GLU A 374 15.24 29.37 20.36
C GLU A 374 13.80 29.22 19.88
N VAL A 375 13.62 29.04 18.58
CA VAL A 375 12.29 28.88 17.97
C VAL A 375 11.63 27.57 18.41
N ALA A 376 12.42 26.51 18.57
CA ALA A 376 11.93 25.26 19.13
C ALA A 376 11.39 25.43 20.56
N ALA A 377 12.10 26.18 21.41
CA ALA A 377 11.65 26.46 22.77
C ALA A 377 10.35 27.29 22.79
N GLU A 378 10.19 28.26 21.88
CA GLU A 378 8.95 29.03 21.72
C GLU A 378 7.78 28.13 21.30
N ILE A 379 8.00 27.22 20.34
CA ILE A 379 6.98 26.25 19.93
C ILE A 379 6.59 25.33 21.09
N GLU A 380 7.55 24.86 21.88
CA GLU A 380 7.28 24.03 23.06
C GLU A 380 6.41 24.77 24.08
N GLU A 381 6.70 26.04 24.33
CA GLU A 381 5.89 26.86 25.23
C GLU A 381 4.44 26.99 24.72
N LEU A 382 4.25 27.22 23.42
CA LEU A 382 2.92 27.29 22.81
C LEU A 382 2.16 25.97 22.92
N LEU A 383 2.83 24.84 22.71
CA LEU A 383 2.22 23.51 22.86
C LEU A 383 1.78 23.27 24.31
N VAL A 384 2.62 23.62 25.29
CA VAL A 384 2.28 23.52 26.71
C VAL A 384 1.09 24.41 27.06
N GLN A 385 1.05 25.64 26.54
CA GLN A 385 -0.08 26.56 26.76
C GLN A 385 -1.41 26.01 26.19
N LEU A 386 -1.38 25.40 24.99
CA LEU A 386 -2.57 24.80 24.38
C LEU A 386 -3.02 23.55 25.14
N GLN A 387 -2.10 22.71 25.59
CA GLN A 387 -2.41 21.53 26.39
C GLN A 387 -3.01 21.92 27.74
N ASN A 388 -2.50 22.96 28.40
CA ASN A 388 -3.07 23.49 29.64
C ASN A 388 -4.48 24.06 29.47
N LYS A 389 -4.88 24.40 28.23
CA LYS A 389 -6.25 24.82 27.87
C LYS A 389 -7.16 23.63 27.51
N GLY A 390 -6.69 22.40 27.64
CA GLY A 390 -7.44 21.17 27.39
C GLY A 390 -7.33 20.61 25.98
N ALA A 391 -6.45 21.14 25.13
CA ALA A 391 -6.17 20.54 23.82
C ALA A 391 -5.35 19.24 23.98
N SER A 392 -5.61 18.23 23.13
CA SER A 392 -4.71 17.08 23.04
C SER A 392 -3.37 17.49 22.44
N SER A 393 -2.36 16.64 22.60
CA SER A 393 -1.04 16.90 22.03
C SER A 393 -1.08 17.04 20.51
N GLU A 394 -1.84 16.19 19.81
CA GLU A 394 -1.96 16.23 18.36
C GLU A 394 -2.69 17.50 17.90
N VAL A 395 -3.77 17.88 18.59
CA VAL A 395 -4.54 19.10 18.27
C VAL A 395 -3.68 20.35 18.47
N ALA A 396 -2.90 20.39 19.54
CA ALA A 396 -1.98 21.50 19.80
C ALA A 396 -0.90 21.61 18.70
N GLN A 397 -0.29 20.49 18.30
CA GLN A 397 0.71 20.46 17.23
C GLN A 397 0.14 20.88 15.88
N GLN A 398 -1.04 20.38 15.53
CA GLN A 398 -1.70 20.74 14.28
C GLN A 398 -2.07 22.21 14.22
N GLN A 399 -2.57 22.77 15.33
CA GLN A 399 -2.91 24.19 15.42
C GLN A 399 -1.67 25.08 15.24
N VAL A 400 -0.59 24.81 15.99
CA VAL A 400 0.64 25.61 15.90
C VAL A 400 1.26 25.50 14.50
N ALA A 401 1.25 24.30 13.90
CA ALA A 401 1.75 24.10 12.55
C ALA A 401 0.94 24.85 11.48
N GLN A 402 -0.39 24.86 11.61
CA GLN A 402 -1.28 25.59 10.71
C GLN A 402 -1.06 27.10 10.81
N ASP A 403 -0.89 27.63 12.02
CA ASP A 403 -0.62 29.05 12.24
C ASP A 403 0.75 29.45 11.66
N LEU A 404 1.77 28.61 11.85
CA LEU A 404 3.11 28.82 11.29
C LEU A 404 3.10 28.75 9.75
N ALA A 405 2.38 27.79 9.16
CA ALA A 405 2.22 27.68 7.71
C ALA A 405 1.48 28.89 7.13
N THR A 406 0.41 29.34 7.78
CA THR A 406 -0.37 30.51 7.36
C THR A 406 0.50 31.77 7.37
N GLN A 407 1.36 31.94 8.37
CA GLN A 407 2.32 33.05 8.40
C GLN A 407 3.38 32.93 7.29
N ALA A 408 3.93 31.74 7.08
CA ALA A 408 4.92 31.49 6.04
C ALA A 408 4.35 31.80 4.64
N GLN A 409 3.11 31.40 4.37
CA GLN A 409 2.41 31.68 3.11
C GLN A 409 2.18 33.18 2.89
N ASN A 410 1.95 33.95 3.97
CA ASN A 410 1.68 35.39 3.89
C ASN A 410 2.95 36.26 4.02
N ASN A 411 4.09 35.69 4.44
CA ASN A 411 5.34 36.43 4.66
C ASN A 411 6.55 35.66 4.11
N PRO A 412 7.15 36.11 2.99
CA PRO A 412 8.30 35.45 2.37
C PRO A 412 9.52 35.28 3.30
N THR A 413 9.72 36.21 4.24
CA THR A 413 10.82 36.12 5.22
C THR A 413 10.61 34.96 6.19
N VAL A 414 9.35 34.73 6.61
CA VAL A 414 8.99 33.59 7.47
C VAL A 414 9.11 32.29 6.68
N MET A 415 8.72 32.30 5.40
CA MET A 415 8.91 31.15 4.51
C MET A 415 10.39 30.75 4.39
N GLU A 416 11.28 31.71 4.15
CA GLU A 416 12.71 31.45 4.04
C GLU A 416 13.30 30.88 5.34
N LYS A 417 12.87 31.41 6.50
CA LYS A 417 13.26 30.89 7.82
C LYS A 417 12.74 29.47 8.03
N LEU A 418 11.48 29.19 7.70
CA LEU A 418 10.87 27.88 7.83
C LEU A 418 11.60 26.81 7.00
N VAL A 419 11.98 27.15 5.75
CA VAL A 419 12.81 26.29 4.90
C VAL A 419 14.18 26.02 5.53
N LYS A 420 14.86 27.07 6.03
CA LYS A 420 16.18 26.93 6.68
C LYS A 420 16.13 26.08 7.94
N TRP A 421 15.07 26.22 8.74
CA TRP A 421 14.83 25.37 9.92
C TRP A 421 14.57 23.91 9.50
N GLY A 422 13.75 23.69 8.47
CA GLY A 422 13.52 22.36 7.89
C GLY A 422 14.80 21.68 7.43
N GLN A 423 15.66 22.40 6.70
CA GLN A 423 16.96 21.90 6.25
C GLN A 423 17.89 21.59 7.43
N SER A 424 17.96 22.49 8.42
CA SER A 424 18.78 22.30 9.62
C SER A 424 18.35 21.07 10.45
N LEU A 425 17.05 20.75 10.45
CA LEU A 425 16.51 19.54 11.07
C LEU A 425 16.88 18.26 10.31
N SER A 426 16.96 18.31 8.98
CA SER A 426 17.34 17.17 8.13
C SER A 426 18.85 16.89 8.20
N ASP A 427 19.67 17.95 8.21
CA ASP A 427 21.14 17.84 8.21
C ASP A 427 21.74 17.38 9.56
N THR A 428 21.04 17.62 10.68
CA THR A 428 21.60 17.40 12.02
C THR A 428 21.13 16.09 12.65
N ALA A 429 21.46 14.97 12.01
CA ALA A 429 21.04 13.61 12.38
C ALA A 429 21.60 13.05 13.73
N ALA A 430 21.99 13.86 14.72
CA ALA A 430 22.36 13.32 16.05
C ALA A 430 22.44 14.29 17.25
N LYS A 431 22.31 15.63 17.14
CA LYS A 431 22.77 16.51 18.23
C LYS A 431 22.02 17.84 18.49
N THR A 432 20.78 18.00 18.05
CA THR A 432 20.02 19.23 18.38
C THR A 432 19.15 19.07 19.61
N THR A 433 19.19 20.06 20.50
CA THR A 433 18.37 20.26 21.71
C THR A 433 16.87 20.53 21.42
N VAL A 434 16.39 20.19 20.23
CA VAL A 434 15.01 20.44 19.78
C VAL A 434 14.16 19.22 20.11
N THR A 435 13.05 19.39 20.84
CA THR A 435 12.16 18.26 21.16
C THR A 435 11.45 17.71 19.93
N GLU A 436 11.03 16.44 19.98
CA GLU A 436 10.26 15.81 18.91
C GLU A 436 8.95 16.53 18.60
N ALA A 437 8.30 17.10 19.62
CA ALA A 437 7.07 17.86 19.44
C ALA A 437 7.27 19.10 18.55
N ALA A 438 8.36 19.85 18.76
CA ALA A 438 8.71 20.98 17.91
C ALA A 438 9.10 20.54 16.49
N LYS A 439 9.79 19.41 16.34
CA LYS A 439 10.14 18.85 15.01
C LYS A 439 8.90 18.52 14.19
N GLU A 440 7.89 17.90 14.81
CA GLU A 440 6.65 17.55 14.13
C GLU A 440 5.87 18.80 13.69
N VAL A 441 5.84 19.85 14.52
CA VAL A 441 5.25 21.15 14.14
C VAL A 441 5.94 21.72 12.89
N PHE A 442 7.27 21.73 12.82
CA PHE A 442 7.99 22.23 11.65
C PHE A 442 7.71 21.40 10.38
N LYS A 443 7.73 20.07 10.48
CA LYS A 443 7.42 19.18 9.34
C LYS A 443 6.01 19.41 8.80
N LEU A 444 5.04 19.52 9.72
CA LEU A 444 3.65 19.74 9.37
C LEU A 444 3.48 21.13 8.73
N ALA A 445 4.11 22.17 9.28
CA ALA A 445 4.07 23.52 8.73
C ALA A 445 4.68 23.60 7.32
N LEU A 446 5.80 22.91 7.05
CA LEU A 446 6.40 22.82 5.71
C LEU A 446 5.44 22.17 4.71
N ARG A 447 4.84 21.04 5.08
CA ARG A 447 3.85 20.33 4.26
C ARG A 447 2.65 21.21 3.94
N LEU A 448 2.08 21.86 4.96
CA LEU A 448 0.94 22.77 4.82
C LEU A 448 1.29 24.00 3.96
N SER A 449 2.56 24.41 3.94
CA SER A 449 3.08 25.49 3.09
C SER A 449 3.39 25.05 1.65
N GLY A 450 3.16 23.78 1.30
CA GLY A 450 3.47 23.24 -0.04
C GLY A 450 4.96 23.03 -0.30
N ILE A 451 5.79 23.04 0.75
CA ILE A 451 7.22 22.81 0.65
C ILE A 451 7.49 21.32 0.86
N PRO A 452 8.16 20.63 -0.08
CA PRO A 452 8.58 19.25 0.12
C PRO A 452 9.55 19.17 1.31
N ILE A 453 9.31 18.21 2.20
CA ILE A 453 10.17 18.00 3.38
C ILE A 453 11.56 17.56 2.90
N PRO A 454 12.64 18.27 3.30
CA PRO A 454 14.01 17.99 2.85
C PRO A 454 14.59 16.67 3.40
#